data_AF-A0A7Y4YHQ3-F1
#
_entry.id   AF-A0A7Y4YHQ3-F1
#
_cell.length_a   1.000
_cell.length_b   1.000
_cell.length_c   1.000
_cell.angle_alpha   90.00
_cell.angle_beta   90.00
_cell.angle_gamma   90.00
#
_symmetry.space_group_name_H-M   'P 1'
#
loop_
_entity.id
_entity.type
_entity.pdbx_description
1 polymer ?
#
loop_
_entity_poly.entity_id
_entity_poly.type
_entity_poly.pdbx_seq_one_letter_code
_entity_poly.pdbx_strand_id
1 'polypeptide(L)' 'PEIDGVVYINDGSATAGDVVKVEITDAAIYDLVGHIVP' A
#
# COMPACT_ATOMS: atom_id res chain seq x y z
N PRO A 1 14.60 -0.29 7.14
CA PRO A 1 13.46 -1.11 7.59
C PRO A 1 13.16 -2.16 6.52
N GLU A 2 13.84 -3.31 6.61
CA GLU A 2 13.77 -4.40 5.61
C GLU A 2 13.22 -5.69 6.25
N ILE A 3 12.71 -5.59 7.48
CA ILE A 3 12.24 -6.74 8.27
C ILE A 3 10.73 -6.96 8.09
N ASP A 4 9.96 -5.88 7.83
CA ASP A 4 8.52 -5.94 7.63
C ASP A 4 8.18 -6.02 6.13
N GLY A 5 6.98 -6.52 5.82
CA GLY A 5 6.46 -6.56 4.44
C GLY A 5 6.07 -5.18 3.91
N VAL A 6 5.66 -5.15 2.64
CA VAL A 6 5.31 -3.91 1.93
C VAL A 6 3.83 -3.88 1.55
N VAL A 7 3.34 -2.67 1.26
CA VAL A 7 2.01 -2.47 0.69
C VAL A 7 2.15 -2.10 -0.78
N TYR A 8 1.55 -2.90 -1.64
CA TYR A 8 1.41 -2.61 -3.07
C TYR A 8 0.13 -1.81 -3.32
N ILE A 9 0.26 -0.68 -4.04
CA ILE A 9 -0.86 0.13 -4.48
C ILE A 9 -1.11 -0.19 -5.95
N ASN A 10 -2.25 -0.84 -6.24
CA ASN A 10 -2.62 -1.24 -7.60
C ASN A 10 -3.54 -0.23 -8.30
N ASP A 11 -4.18 0.66 -7.54
CA ASP A 11 -5.03 1.73 -8.07
C ASP A 11 -4.84 3.03 -7.26
N GLY A 12 -4.67 4.14 -7.98
CA GLY A 12 -4.19 5.43 -7.45
C GLY A 12 -2.70 5.71 -7.72
N SER A 13 -2.29 6.97 -7.54
CA SER A 13 -0.91 7.41 -7.71
C SER A 13 -0.43 8.24 -6.52
N ALA A 14 0.81 8.01 -6.08
CA ALA A 14 1.49 8.80 -5.05
C ALA A 14 2.96 9.02 -5.45
N THR A 15 3.53 10.15 -5.03
CA THR A 15 4.96 10.46 -5.17
C THR A 15 5.70 10.03 -3.91
N ALA A 16 7.01 9.77 -4.03
CA ALA A 16 7.84 9.46 -2.87
C ALA A 16 7.77 10.58 -1.82
N GLY A 17 7.39 10.22 -0.59
CA GLY A 17 7.20 11.14 0.53
C GLY A 17 5.76 11.55 0.80
N ASP A 18 4.82 11.22 -0.11
CA ASP A 18 3.40 11.49 0.11
C ASP A 18 2.83 10.60 1.23
N VAL A 19 1.94 11.17 2.05
CA VAL A 19 1.16 10.42 3.04
C VAL A 19 -0.28 10.35 2.54
N VAL A 20 -0.72 9.16 2.15
CA VAL A 20 -2.04 8.91 1.56
C VAL A 20 -2.82 7.90 2.38
N LYS A 21 -4.16 7.96 2.31
CA LYS A 21 -5.03 6.92 2.85
C LYS A 21 -5.15 5.79 1.84
N VAL A 22 -5.01 4.56 2.33
CA VAL A 22 -5.12 3.35 1.50
C VAL A 22 -6.14 2.42 2.14
N GLU A 23 -7.05 1.90 1.34
CA GLU A 23 -7.92 0.78 1.72
C GLU A 23 -7.28 -0.54 1.25
N ILE A 24 -7.12 -1.48 2.18
CA ILE A 24 -6.53 -2.80 1.90
C ILE A 24 -7.61 -3.72 1.34
N THR A 25 -7.32 -4.34 0.20
CA THR A 25 -8.26 -5.20 -0.53
C THR A 25 -7.85 -6.67 -0.54
N ASP A 26 -6.57 -6.96 -0.34
CA ASP A 26 -6.07 -8.33 -0.23
C ASP A 26 -4.80 -8.41 0.65
N ALA A 27 -4.50 -9.61 1.14
CA ALA A 27 -3.34 -9.89 1.98
C ALA A 27 -2.66 -11.20 1.57
N ALA A 28 -1.36 -11.10 1.27
CA ALA A 28 -0.47 -12.25 1.14
C ALA A 28 0.17 -12.59 2.49
N ILE A 29 1.10 -13.55 2.52
CA ILE A 29 1.71 -14.04 3.78
C ILE A 29 2.42 -12.92 4.55
N TYR A 30 3.00 -11.94 3.86
CA TYR A 30 3.73 -10.81 4.48
C TYR A 30 3.36 -9.44 3.89
N ASP A 31 2.77 -9.42 2.70
CA ASP A 31 2.51 -8.19 1.95
C ASP A 31 1.01 -7.91 1.83
N LEU A 32 0.68 -6.64 1.61
CA LEU A 32 -0.70 -6.20 1.42
C LEU A 32 -0.88 -5.62 0.02
N VAL A 33 -2.12 -5.68 -0.47
CA VAL A 33 -2.54 -5.02 -1.70
C VAL A 33 -3.69 -4.08 -1.38
N GLY A 34 -3.66 -2.86 -1.93
CA GLY A 34 -4.71 -1.88 -1.72
C GLY A 34 -4.82 -0.84 -2.83
N HIS A 35 -5.69 0.14 -2.58
CA HIS A 35 -5.89 1.30 -3.45
C HIS A 35 -6.03 2.59 -2.64
N ILE A 36 -5.68 3.72 -3.25
CA ILE A 36 -5.79 5.03 -2.60
C ILE A 36 -7.26 5.47 -2.56
N VAL A 37 -7.68 5.99 -1.41
CA VAL A 37 -9.03 6.54 -1.21
C VAL A 37 -8.98 8.07 -1.01
N PRO A 38 -10.03 8.82 -1.39
CA PRO A 38 -10.13 10.28 -1.18
C PRO A 38 -10.10 10.73 0.29
#